data_AF-A0A936LRD3-F1
#
_entry.id   AF-A0A936LRD3-F1
#
_cell.length_a   1.000
_cell.length_b   1.000
_cell.length_c   1.000
_cell.angle_alpha   90.00
_cell.angle_beta   90.00
_cell.angle_gamma   90.00
#
_symmetry.space_group_name_H-M   'P 1'
#
loop_
_entity.id
_entity.type
_entity.pdbx_description
1 polymer ?
#
loop_
_entity_poly.entity_id
_entity_poly.type
_entity_poly.pdbx_seq_one_letter_code
_entity_poly.pdbx_strand_id
1 'polypeptide(L)'
;MQLFNILIEKFPFVKYSQQITNTAIANLIQNEREATIIDIGIGQGTQILNILDLLKHSEKLEKLVVVGIEPFSNALATAQERIMSFSTALSFEVEFIARQEYIEQMDFTSLSKLPGKIVVNASLALHHIQSEEQRLKTIESVKSLNPAAFVLIEPNVNHFEPDLMKRLKQCFHHFYSIFKVIDNLEIEETDKNALKLFFGREIEDILGKQEADRYEKHEKATQWIDRLVKSQFNIPKDVLKLPLESHLGVKMKYHQEGFFGFTYEEETVLAVIYAN
;
A
#
# COMPACT_ATOMS: atom_id res chain seq x y z
N MET A 1 14.26 -10.74 14.23
CA MET A 1 13.05 -10.66 13.38
C MET A 1 13.44 -9.97 12.07
N GLN A 2 12.95 -10.38 10.90
CA GLN A 2 13.23 -9.63 9.66
C GLN A 2 12.63 -8.21 9.81
N LEU A 3 13.37 -7.17 9.43
CA LEU A 3 13.02 -5.76 9.66
C LEU A 3 11.60 -5.39 9.19
N PHE A 4 11.18 -5.94 8.05
CA PHE A 4 9.83 -5.73 7.50
C PHE A 4 8.71 -6.32 8.36
N ASN A 5 8.95 -7.45 9.05
CA ASN A 5 7.95 -7.99 9.98
C ASN A 5 7.76 -7.04 11.17
N ILE A 6 8.82 -6.35 11.60
CA ILE A 6 8.71 -5.34 12.66
C ILE A 6 7.81 -4.18 12.21
N LEU A 7 7.98 -3.68 10.98
CA LEU A 7 7.13 -2.64 10.42
C LEU A 7 5.66 -3.07 10.40
N ILE A 8 5.38 -4.27 9.90
CA ILE A 8 4.01 -4.77 9.75
C ILE A 8 3.35 -5.08 11.10
N GLU A 9 4.09 -5.60 12.08
CA GLU A 9 3.50 -6.08 13.34
C GLU A 9 3.52 -5.03 14.46
N LYS A 10 4.50 -4.12 14.44
CA LYS A 10 4.79 -3.21 15.56
C LYS A 10 4.70 -1.74 15.18
N PHE A 11 4.96 -1.35 13.93
CA PHE A 11 4.93 0.07 13.55
C PHE A 11 3.49 0.52 13.23
N PRO A 12 2.87 1.40 14.04
CA PRO A 12 1.43 1.67 13.96
C PRO A 12 0.94 2.11 12.58
N PHE A 13 1.70 2.96 11.88
CA PHE A 13 1.32 3.46 10.57
C PHE A 13 1.14 2.34 9.55
N VAL A 14 2.09 1.40 9.46
CA VAL A 14 2.03 0.29 8.49
C VAL A 14 1.07 -0.79 8.98
N LYS A 15 1.16 -1.17 10.26
CA LYS A 15 0.31 -2.20 10.86
C LYS A 15 -1.17 -1.92 10.64
N TYR A 16 -1.64 -0.76 11.11
CA TYR A 16 -3.07 -0.48 11.13
C TYR A 16 -3.60 -0.13 9.74
N SER A 17 -2.80 0.54 8.90
CA SER A 17 -3.19 0.81 7.51
C SER A 17 -3.39 -0.48 6.73
N GLN A 18 -2.48 -1.45 6.84
CA GLN A 18 -2.66 -2.76 6.23
C GLN A 18 -3.83 -3.54 6.85
N GLN A 19 -4.01 -3.56 8.17
CA GLN A 19 -5.15 -4.25 8.80
C GLN A 19 -6.50 -3.71 8.31
N ILE A 20 -6.64 -2.39 8.23
CA ILE A 20 -7.83 -1.70 7.72
C ILE A 20 -8.08 -2.07 6.25
N THR A 21 -7.05 -1.94 5.41
CA THR A 21 -7.14 -2.27 3.97
C THR A 21 -7.46 -3.75 3.75
N ASN A 22 -6.77 -4.65 4.44
CA ASN A 22 -6.96 -6.10 4.30
C ASN A 22 -8.38 -6.52 4.70
N THR A 23 -8.91 -5.94 5.78
CA THR A 23 -10.29 -6.19 6.23
C THR A 23 -11.30 -5.67 5.20
N ALA A 24 -11.06 -4.49 4.61
CA ALA A 24 -11.94 -3.94 3.57
C ALA A 24 -11.93 -4.82 2.31
N ILE A 25 -10.76 -5.30 1.88
CA ILE A 25 -10.62 -6.22 0.74
C ILE A 25 -11.32 -7.54 1.02
N ALA A 26 -11.04 -8.17 2.18
CA ALA A 26 -11.65 -9.43 2.56
C ALA A 26 -13.19 -9.30 2.63
N ASN A 27 -13.71 -8.23 3.22
CA ASN A 27 -15.14 -7.97 3.29
C ASN A 27 -15.81 -7.85 1.92
N LEU A 28 -15.09 -7.29 0.95
CA LEU A 28 -15.60 -7.06 -0.40
C LEU A 28 -15.72 -8.36 -1.21
N ILE A 29 -14.88 -9.36 -0.92
CA ILE A 29 -14.76 -10.59 -1.73
C ILE A 29 -15.19 -11.88 -1.02
N GLN A 30 -15.26 -11.92 0.32
CA GLN A 30 -15.60 -13.13 1.08
C GLN A 30 -16.95 -13.76 0.71
N ASN A 31 -17.86 -12.98 0.13
CA ASN A 31 -19.20 -13.43 -0.26
C ASN A 31 -19.34 -13.75 -1.76
N GLU A 32 -18.28 -13.58 -2.53
CA GLU A 32 -18.24 -13.91 -3.96
C GLU A 32 -17.82 -15.36 -4.17
N ARG A 33 -18.24 -15.98 -5.30
CA ARG A 33 -17.74 -17.31 -5.70
C ARG A 33 -16.34 -17.22 -6.28
N GLU A 34 -16.09 -16.19 -7.07
CA GLU A 34 -14.80 -15.92 -7.68
C GLU A 34 -14.40 -14.47 -7.45
N ALA A 35 -13.13 -14.24 -7.15
CA ALA A 35 -12.57 -12.91 -7.02
C ALA A 35 -11.13 -12.86 -7.53
N THR A 36 -10.67 -11.65 -7.82
CA THR A 36 -9.29 -11.36 -8.19
C THR A 36 -8.73 -10.23 -7.34
N ILE A 37 -7.55 -10.43 -6.75
CA ILE A 37 -6.76 -9.36 -6.12
C ILE A 37 -5.56 -9.06 -7.02
N ILE A 38 -5.41 -7.81 -7.44
CA ILE A 38 -4.22 -7.31 -8.11
C ILE A 38 -3.43 -6.50 -7.08
N ASP A 39 -2.20 -6.91 -6.79
CA ASP A 39 -1.34 -6.30 -5.79
C ASP A 39 -0.11 -5.66 -6.45
N ILE A 40 -0.10 -4.32 -6.45
CA ILE A 40 0.96 -3.50 -7.02
C ILE A 40 2.02 -3.26 -5.95
N GLY A 41 3.24 -3.75 -6.19
CA GLY A 41 4.31 -3.74 -5.20
C GLY A 41 4.14 -4.85 -4.16
N ILE A 42 3.83 -6.07 -4.61
CA ILE A 42 3.53 -7.22 -3.72
C ILE A 42 4.70 -7.58 -2.79
N GLY A 43 5.94 -7.19 -3.13
CA GLY A 43 7.12 -7.53 -2.36
C GLY A 43 7.24 -9.04 -2.18
N GLN A 44 7.33 -9.49 -0.93
CA GLN A 44 7.38 -10.92 -0.58
C GLN A 44 6.00 -11.53 -0.26
N GLY A 45 4.90 -10.85 -0.56
CA GLY A 45 3.53 -11.37 -0.42
C GLY A 45 2.93 -11.32 0.99
N THR A 46 3.57 -10.64 1.95
CA THR A 46 3.10 -10.65 3.35
C THR A 46 1.69 -10.08 3.52
N GLN A 47 1.33 -9.01 2.81
CA GLN A 47 -0.01 -8.44 2.91
C GLN A 47 -1.09 -9.39 2.36
N ILE A 48 -0.81 -10.05 1.22
CA ILE A 48 -1.68 -11.07 0.65
C ILE A 48 -1.88 -12.24 1.61
N LEU A 49 -0.82 -12.74 2.25
CA LEU A 49 -0.95 -13.80 3.26
C LEU A 49 -1.90 -13.41 4.40
N ASN A 50 -1.81 -12.16 4.88
CA ASN A 50 -2.72 -11.65 5.89
C ASN A 50 -4.17 -11.55 5.39
N ILE A 51 -4.39 -11.24 4.11
CA ILE A 51 -5.74 -11.26 3.50
C ILE A 51 -6.26 -12.70 3.37
N LEU A 52 -5.41 -13.65 2.95
CA LEU A 52 -5.78 -15.07 2.86
C LEU A 52 -6.16 -15.65 4.22
N ASP A 53 -5.45 -15.26 5.28
CA ASP A 53 -5.79 -15.66 6.64
C ASP A 53 -7.18 -15.15 7.07
N LEU A 54 -7.53 -13.90 6.74
CA LEU A 54 -8.88 -13.36 6.96
C LEU A 54 -9.97 -14.10 6.17
N LEU A 55 -9.63 -14.64 5.00
CA LEU A 55 -10.55 -15.36 4.10
C LEU A 55 -10.62 -16.86 4.40
N LYS A 56 -9.78 -17.39 5.29
CA LYS A 56 -9.63 -18.83 5.54
C LYS A 56 -10.93 -19.57 5.88
N HIS A 57 -11.89 -18.84 6.45
CA HIS A 57 -13.21 -19.37 6.82
C HIS A 57 -14.33 -18.94 5.86
N SER A 58 -14.00 -18.46 4.67
CA SER A 58 -15.00 -18.19 3.64
C SER A 58 -15.68 -19.48 3.19
N GLU A 59 -17.01 -19.51 3.31
CA GLU A 59 -17.84 -20.63 2.85
C GLU A 59 -18.29 -20.49 1.39
N LYS A 60 -18.15 -19.30 0.81
CA LYS A 60 -18.68 -18.98 -0.54
C LYS A 60 -17.60 -18.90 -1.61
N LEU A 61 -16.39 -18.50 -1.23
CA LEU A 61 -15.30 -18.36 -2.18
C LEU A 61 -14.91 -19.75 -2.68
N GLU A 62 -14.89 -19.91 -4.01
CA GLU A 62 -14.50 -21.14 -4.69
C GLU A 62 -13.13 -20.97 -5.34
N LYS A 63 -12.86 -19.76 -5.88
CA LYS A 63 -11.58 -19.41 -6.50
C LYS A 63 -11.16 -17.97 -6.22
N LEU A 64 -9.88 -17.79 -5.91
CA LEU A 64 -9.22 -16.49 -5.79
C LEU A 64 -8.01 -16.43 -6.71
N VAL A 65 -8.00 -15.48 -7.64
CA VAL A 65 -6.80 -15.16 -8.43
C VAL A 65 -6.04 -14.05 -7.74
N VAL A 66 -4.73 -14.23 -7.53
CA VAL A 66 -3.82 -13.20 -7.03
C VAL A 66 -2.85 -12.84 -8.15
N VAL A 67 -2.90 -11.60 -8.62
CA VAL A 67 -1.93 -11.03 -9.55
C VAL A 67 -0.91 -10.23 -8.75
N GLY A 68 0.33 -10.72 -8.65
CA GLY A 68 1.42 -10.02 -7.98
C GLY A 68 2.29 -9.28 -8.97
N ILE A 69 2.40 -7.96 -8.82
CA ILE A 69 3.22 -7.08 -9.67
C ILE A 69 4.41 -6.57 -8.86
N GLU A 70 5.63 -6.91 -9.29
CA GLU A 70 6.85 -6.61 -8.56
C GLU A 70 8.08 -6.65 -9.49
N PRO A 71 8.84 -5.54 -9.64
CA PRO A 71 10.03 -5.53 -10.49
C PRO A 71 11.15 -6.49 -10.03
N PHE A 72 11.24 -6.79 -8.73
CA PHE A 72 12.28 -7.66 -8.18
C PHE A 72 11.89 -9.14 -8.21
N SER A 73 12.47 -9.90 -9.15
CA SER A 73 12.19 -11.34 -9.35
C SER A 73 12.29 -12.19 -8.09
N ASN A 74 13.31 -11.96 -7.24
CA ASN A 74 13.51 -12.71 -6.00
C ASN A 74 12.36 -12.48 -4.99
N ALA A 75 11.86 -11.24 -4.89
CA ALA A 75 10.75 -10.91 -4.01
C ALA A 75 9.47 -11.56 -4.52
N LEU A 76 9.20 -11.43 -5.83
CA LEU A 76 8.04 -12.03 -6.49
C LEU A 76 8.02 -13.56 -6.39
N ALA A 77 9.17 -14.22 -6.58
CA ALA A 77 9.30 -15.66 -6.41
C ALA A 77 9.03 -16.10 -4.97
N THR A 78 9.54 -15.34 -3.99
CA THR A 78 9.27 -15.57 -2.56
C THR A 78 7.77 -15.40 -2.26
N ALA A 79 7.11 -14.39 -2.84
CA ALA A 79 5.67 -14.18 -2.70
C ALA A 79 4.88 -15.38 -3.22
N GLN A 80 5.19 -15.83 -4.45
CA GLN A 80 4.55 -17.00 -5.06
C GLN A 80 4.70 -18.25 -4.20
N GLU A 81 5.93 -18.57 -3.76
CA GLU A 81 6.19 -19.73 -2.91
C GLU A 81 5.35 -19.69 -1.62
N ARG A 82 5.39 -18.57 -0.90
CA ARG A 82 4.68 -18.42 0.37
C ARG A 82 3.16 -18.48 0.20
N ILE A 83 2.61 -17.80 -0.81
CA ILE A 83 1.17 -17.75 -1.09
C ILE A 83 0.67 -19.14 -1.49
N MET A 84 1.36 -19.83 -2.39
CA MET A 84 0.97 -21.17 -2.84
C MET A 84 1.16 -22.23 -1.74
N SER A 85 2.14 -22.05 -0.84
CA SER A 85 2.26 -22.91 0.34
C SER A 85 1.08 -22.71 1.29
N PHE A 86 0.71 -21.47 1.59
CA PHE A 86 -0.41 -21.15 2.47
C PHE A 86 -1.77 -21.59 1.89
N SER A 87 -1.94 -21.52 0.57
CA SER A 87 -3.21 -21.88 -0.09
C SER A 87 -3.63 -23.33 0.11
N THR A 88 -2.69 -24.23 0.40
CA THR A 88 -2.98 -25.64 0.71
C THR A 88 -3.84 -25.82 1.99
N ALA A 89 -3.90 -24.80 2.84
CA ALA A 89 -4.69 -24.80 4.07
C ALA A 89 -6.08 -24.13 3.91
N LEU A 90 -6.44 -23.69 2.70
CA LEU A 90 -7.70 -23.00 2.40
C LEU A 90 -8.75 -23.95 1.81
N SER A 91 -10.01 -23.62 1.99
CA SER A 91 -11.16 -24.36 1.44
C SER A 91 -11.44 -24.05 -0.04
N PHE A 92 -10.71 -23.11 -0.64
CA PHE A 92 -10.91 -22.59 -1.99
C PHE A 92 -9.63 -22.58 -2.81
N GLU A 93 -9.77 -22.60 -4.14
CA GLU A 93 -8.63 -22.56 -5.05
C GLU A 93 -7.96 -21.19 -5.02
N VAL A 94 -6.62 -21.17 -4.95
CA VAL A 94 -5.83 -19.96 -5.17
C VAL A 94 -4.95 -20.15 -6.39
N GLU A 95 -5.07 -19.22 -7.34
CA GLU A 95 -4.20 -19.11 -8.50
C GLU A 95 -3.29 -17.89 -8.33
N PHE A 96 -2.00 -18.03 -8.61
CA PHE A 96 -1.04 -16.92 -8.58
C PHE A 96 -0.52 -16.58 -9.97
N ILE A 97 -0.66 -15.33 -10.38
CA ILE A 97 -0.17 -14.78 -11.65
C ILE A 97 0.95 -13.79 -11.35
N ALA A 98 2.18 -14.17 -11.69
CA ALA A 98 3.36 -13.33 -11.52
C ALA A 98 3.52 -12.31 -12.68
N ARG A 99 3.84 -11.06 -12.34
CA ARG A 99 4.19 -9.98 -13.28
C ARG A 99 5.45 -9.25 -12.82
N GLN A 100 6.58 -9.58 -13.43
CA GLN A 100 7.89 -9.03 -13.08
C GLN A 100 8.18 -7.75 -13.86
N GLU A 101 7.45 -6.67 -13.58
CA GLU A 101 7.54 -5.41 -14.32
C GLU A 101 7.28 -4.22 -13.37
N TYR A 102 7.74 -3.03 -13.78
CA TYR A 102 7.27 -1.79 -13.17
C TYR A 102 5.84 -1.51 -13.64
N ILE A 103 4.97 -1.08 -12.73
CA ILE A 103 3.54 -0.94 -13.02
C ILE A 103 3.25 0.05 -14.15
N GLU A 104 4.02 1.13 -14.26
CA GLU A 104 3.88 2.14 -15.30
C GLU A 104 4.33 1.66 -16.70
N GLN A 105 4.96 0.48 -16.78
CA GLN A 105 5.38 -0.17 -18.03
C GLN A 105 4.48 -1.35 -18.42
N MET A 106 3.57 -1.75 -17.53
CA MET A 106 2.77 -2.96 -17.69
C MET A 106 1.71 -2.82 -18.81
N ASP A 107 1.49 -3.90 -19.56
CA ASP A 107 0.33 -4.04 -20.44
C ASP A 107 -0.89 -4.59 -19.70
N PHE A 108 -1.80 -3.69 -19.34
CA PHE A 108 -3.05 -3.99 -18.65
C PHE A 108 -4.05 -4.78 -19.50
N THR A 109 -3.91 -4.82 -20.83
CA THR A 109 -4.82 -5.61 -21.68
C THR A 109 -4.72 -7.10 -21.37
N SER A 110 -3.55 -7.56 -20.91
CA SER A 110 -3.31 -8.92 -20.43
C SER A 110 -4.13 -9.31 -19.19
N LEU A 111 -4.68 -8.32 -18.47
CA LEU A 111 -5.49 -8.50 -17.26
C LEU A 111 -7.00 -8.32 -17.51
N SER A 112 -7.42 -8.02 -18.74
CA SER A 112 -8.82 -7.72 -19.07
C SER A 112 -9.81 -8.89 -18.92
N LYS A 113 -9.31 -10.12 -18.71
CA LYS A 113 -10.11 -11.36 -18.63
C LYS A 113 -9.99 -12.07 -17.27
N LEU A 114 -9.64 -11.32 -16.22
CA LEU A 114 -9.57 -11.87 -14.87
C LEU A 114 -10.97 -12.24 -14.35
N PRO A 115 -11.12 -13.37 -13.63
CA PRO A 115 -12.42 -13.84 -13.18
C PRO A 115 -12.95 -13.05 -11.97
N GLY A 116 -14.27 -13.07 -11.83
CA GLY A 116 -14.95 -12.59 -10.64
C GLY A 116 -14.78 -11.10 -10.35
N LYS A 117 -14.97 -10.74 -9.07
CA LYS A 117 -14.83 -9.35 -8.61
C LYS A 117 -13.35 -8.96 -8.49
N ILE A 118 -12.93 -7.90 -9.19
CA ILE A 118 -11.55 -7.40 -9.16
C ILE A 118 -11.37 -6.36 -8.06
N VAL A 119 -10.32 -6.51 -7.26
CA VAL A 119 -9.87 -5.54 -6.26
C VAL A 119 -8.40 -5.24 -6.50
N VAL A 120 -8.04 -3.96 -6.54
CA VAL A 120 -6.65 -3.53 -6.74
C VAL A 120 -6.13 -2.93 -5.43
N ASN A 121 -4.97 -3.39 -4.98
CA ASN A 121 -4.25 -2.86 -3.83
C ASN A 121 -2.90 -2.29 -4.30
N ALA A 122 -2.55 -1.11 -3.80
CA ALA A 122 -1.22 -0.54 -3.97
C ALA A 122 -0.78 0.05 -2.63
N SER A 123 0.10 -0.65 -1.93
CA SER A 123 0.57 -0.24 -0.61
C SER A 123 2.02 0.20 -0.67
N LEU A 124 2.26 1.51 -0.52
CA LEU A 124 3.58 2.14 -0.56
C LEU A 124 4.32 1.87 -1.88
N ALA A 125 3.64 2.05 -3.01
CA ALA A 125 4.16 1.62 -4.31
C ALA A 125 4.05 2.69 -5.42
N LEU A 126 3.00 3.51 -5.44
CA LEU A 126 2.77 4.39 -6.60
C LEU A 126 3.65 5.65 -6.56
N HIS A 127 4.13 6.06 -5.38
CA HIS A 127 5.06 7.17 -5.25
C HIS A 127 6.41 6.94 -5.93
N HIS A 128 6.77 5.69 -6.26
CA HIS A 128 7.99 5.39 -7.02
C HIS A 128 7.88 5.74 -8.51
N ILE A 129 6.66 5.93 -9.03
CA ILE A 129 6.44 6.35 -10.42
C ILE A 129 6.92 7.80 -10.58
N GLN A 130 7.85 8.00 -11.51
CA GLN A 130 8.67 9.21 -11.61
C GLN A 130 7.95 10.45 -12.12
N SER A 131 6.99 10.29 -13.02
CA SER A 131 6.30 11.40 -13.67
C SER A 131 4.82 11.43 -13.31
N GLU A 132 4.28 12.65 -13.23
CA GLU A 132 2.85 12.87 -13.03
C GLU A 132 1.99 12.26 -14.16
N GLU A 133 2.48 12.33 -15.39
CA GLU A 133 1.82 11.73 -16.56
C GLU A 133 1.71 10.21 -16.42
N GLN A 134 2.79 9.53 -16.03
CA GLN A 134 2.76 8.08 -15.81
C GLN A 134 1.87 7.71 -14.61
N ARG A 135 1.87 8.49 -13.52
CA ARG A 135 0.95 8.26 -12.38
C ARG A 135 -0.50 8.29 -12.85
N LEU A 136 -0.88 9.31 -13.62
CA LEU A 136 -2.24 9.42 -14.16
C LEU A 136 -2.57 8.27 -15.10
N LYS A 137 -1.68 7.97 -16.07
CA LYS A 137 -1.87 6.87 -17.01
C LYS A 137 -2.01 5.52 -16.31
N THR A 138 -1.23 5.26 -15.27
CA THR A 138 -1.34 4.03 -14.47
C THR A 138 -2.72 3.94 -13.79
N ILE A 139 -3.20 5.02 -13.19
CA ILE A 139 -4.54 5.05 -12.57
C ILE A 139 -5.65 4.86 -13.62
N GLU A 140 -5.54 5.48 -14.79
CA GLU A 140 -6.46 5.28 -15.92
C GLU A 140 -6.46 3.82 -16.40
N SER A 141 -5.28 3.20 -16.45
CA SER A 141 -5.13 1.79 -16.84
C SER A 141 -5.76 0.87 -15.79
N VAL A 142 -5.60 1.16 -14.50
CA VAL A 142 -6.30 0.46 -13.42
C VAL A 142 -7.82 0.66 -13.55
N LYS A 143 -8.31 1.88 -13.83
CA LYS A 143 -9.75 2.11 -14.03
C LYS A 143 -10.31 1.29 -15.19
N SER A 144 -9.54 1.09 -16.26
CA SER A 144 -9.97 0.32 -17.43
C SER A 144 -10.30 -1.15 -17.12
N LEU A 145 -9.78 -1.69 -16.01
CA LEU A 145 -10.15 -3.01 -15.50
C LEU A 145 -11.53 -3.04 -14.80
N ASN A 146 -12.16 -1.88 -14.63
CA ASN A 146 -13.41 -1.69 -13.90
C ASN A 146 -13.40 -2.38 -12.50
N PRO A 147 -12.41 -2.07 -11.65
CA PRO A 147 -12.27 -2.75 -10.36
C PRO A 147 -13.41 -2.34 -9.41
N ALA A 148 -13.86 -3.28 -8.57
CA ALA A 148 -14.84 -3.00 -7.53
C ALA A 148 -14.27 -2.13 -6.41
N ALA A 149 -12.95 -2.16 -6.23
CA ALA A 149 -12.22 -1.22 -5.39
C ALA A 149 -10.77 -1.07 -5.85
N PHE A 150 -10.24 0.13 -5.67
CA PHE A 150 -8.81 0.43 -5.73
C PHE A 150 -8.40 1.09 -4.41
N VAL A 151 -7.52 0.44 -3.66
CA VAL A 151 -7.06 0.91 -2.34
C VAL A 151 -5.59 1.28 -2.42
N LEU A 152 -5.27 2.52 -2.02
CA LEU A 152 -3.92 3.05 -1.98
C LEU A 152 -3.52 3.28 -0.52
N ILE A 153 -2.30 2.89 -0.15
CA ILE A 153 -1.64 3.30 1.08
C ILE A 153 -0.41 4.10 0.71
N GLU A 154 -0.35 5.39 1.05
CA GLU A 154 0.71 6.30 0.59
C GLU A 154 1.17 7.24 1.71
N PRO A 155 2.48 7.60 1.79
CA PRO A 155 2.96 8.67 2.66
C PRO A 155 2.27 9.98 2.29
N ASN A 156 1.79 10.72 3.30
CA ASN A 156 1.02 11.93 3.08
C ASN A 156 1.88 13.20 3.26
N VAL A 157 2.89 13.33 2.41
CA VAL A 157 3.86 14.44 2.43
C VAL A 157 4.30 14.77 1.01
N ASN A 158 4.62 16.03 0.71
CA ASN A 158 5.09 16.42 -0.64
C ASN A 158 6.62 16.37 -0.73
N HIS A 159 7.17 15.21 -1.06
CA HIS A 159 8.59 15.04 -1.43
C HIS A 159 8.84 15.14 -2.94
N PHE A 160 7.78 15.30 -3.74
CA PHE A 160 7.90 15.65 -5.16
C PHE A 160 8.17 17.16 -5.37
N GLU A 161 8.25 17.95 -4.30
CA GLU A 161 8.62 19.36 -4.33
C GLU A 161 10.01 19.59 -4.96
N PRO A 162 10.12 20.40 -6.04
CA PRO A 162 11.40 20.66 -6.71
C PRO A 162 12.34 21.58 -5.91
N ASP A 163 11.81 22.50 -5.09
CA ASP A 163 12.65 23.37 -4.27
C ASP A 163 13.26 22.59 -3.09
N LEU A 164 14.59 22.52 -3.05
CA LEU A 164 15.31 21.74 -2.04
C LEU A 164 15.00 22.19 -0.62
N MET A 165 14.86 23.49 -0.36
CA MET A 165 14.65 24.00 1.00
C MET A 165 13.25 23.67 1.51
N LYS A 166 12.22 23.81 0.66
CA LYS A 166 10.87 23.36 0.98
C LYS A 166 10.82 21.84 1.17
N ARG A 167 11.47 21.08 0.28
CA ARG A 167 11.55 19.62 0.38
C ARG A 167 12.26 19.17 1.65
N LEU A 168 13.37 19.81 2.03
CA LEU A 168 14.09 19.57 3.28
C LEU A 168 13.18 19.75 4.50
N LYS A 169 12.43 20.87 4.55
CA LYS A 169 11.52 21.14 5.65
C LYS A 169 10.44 20.06 5.78
N GLN A 170 9.84 19.65 4.65
CA GLN A 170 8.82 18.61 4.64
C GLN A 170 9.37 17.24 5.07
N CYS A 171 10.53 16.87 4.51
CA CYS A 171 11.26 15.66 4.88
C CYS A 171 11.57 15.62 6.39
N PHE A 172 12.08 16.73 6.95
CA PHE A 172 12.37 16.82 8.37
C PHE A 172 11.14 16.56 9.25
N HIS A 173 10.01 17.24 9.00
CA HIS A 173 8.80 17.06 9.82
C HIS A 173 8.21 15.64 9.72
N HIS A 174 8.22 15.08 8.52
CA HIS A 174 7.73 13.73 8.26
C HIS A 174 8.56 12.68 9.01
N PHE A 175 9.88 12.68 8.81
CA PHE A 175 10.75 11.69 9.46
C PHE A 175 10.95 11.96 10.95
N TYR A 176 10.83 13.20 11.42
CA TYR A 176 10.76 13.49 12.85
C TYR A 176 9.62 12.70 13.52
N SER A 177 8.42 12.74 12.94
CA SER A 177 7.25 12.03 13.45
C SER A 177 7.44 10.51 13.42
N ILE A 178 7.98 9.98 12.32
CA ILE A 178 8.33 8.55 12.19
C ILE A 178 9.33 8.12 13.26
N PHE A 179 10.41 8.88 13.45
CA PHE A 179 11.50 8.52 14.35
C PHE A 179 11.05 8.61 15.81
N LYS A 180 10.22 9.61 16.15
CA LYS A 180 9.57 9.71 17.46
C LYS A 180 8.71 8.49 17.78
N VAL A 181 7.95 7.98 16.81
CA VAL A 181 7.17 6.75 17.01
C VAL A 181 8.09 5.53 17.16
N ILE A 182 9.15 5.42 16.35
CA ILE A 182 10.15 4.34 16.47
C ILE A 182 10.80 4.31 17.86
N ASP A 183 11.17 5.48 18.39
CA ASP A 183 11.79 5.60 19.73
C ASP A 183 10.92 5.01 20.84
N ASN A 184 9.59 5.11 20.68
CA ASN A 184 8.61 4.62 21.64
C ASN A 184 8.15 3.18 21.38
N LEU A 185 8.67 2.49 20.35
CA LEU A 185 8.37 1.08 20.14
C LEU A 185 8.96 0.21 21.25
N GLU A 186 8.20 -0.79 21.69
CA GLU A 186 8.64 -1.83 22.62
C GLU A 186 9.39 -2.95 21.88
N ILE A 187 10.54 -2.60 21.30
CA ILE A 187 11.46 -3.50 20.59
C ILE A 187 12.91 -3.20 21.00
N GLU A 188 13.82 -4.10 20.64
CA GLU A 188 15.26 -3.95 20.92
C GLU A 188 15.84 -2.67 20.29
N GLU A 189 16.79 -2.04 20.96
CA GLU A 189 17.45 -0.82 20.48
C GLU A 189 18.15 -1.03 19.12
N THR A 190 18.68 -2.24 18.89
CA THR A 190 19.26 -2.62 17.59
C THR A 190 18.23 -2.61 16.46
N ASP A 191 17.00 -3.04 16.74
CA ASP A 191 15.90 -3.05 15.78
C ASP A 191 15.39 -1.63 15.51
N LYS A 192 15.32 -0.78 16.54
CA LYS A 192 15.02 0.66 16.37
C LYS A 192 16.03 1.33 15.45
N ASN A 193 17.32 1.08 15.67
CA ASN A 193 18.39 1.63 14.85
C ASN A 193 18.34 1.10 13.41
N ALA A 194 18.00 -0.18 13.22
CA ALA A 194 17.80 -0.75 11.89
C ALA A 194 16.61 -0.10 11.15
N LEU A 195 15.51 0.20 11.85
CA LEU A 195 14.37 0.92 11.28
C LEU A 195 14.75 2.36 10.88
N LYS A 196 15.44 3.08 11.76
CA LYS A 196 15.94 4.43 11.45
C LYS A 196 16.90 4.44 10.27
N LEU A 197 17.79 3.44 10.16
CA LEU A 197 18.69 3.29 9.02
C LEU A 197 17.93 2.97 7.72
N PHE A 198 16.86 2.19 7.81
CA PHE A 198 15.97 1.94 6.68
C PHE A 198 15.37 3.24 6.14
N PHE A 199 14.74 4.04 6.99
CA PHE A 199 14.20 5.34 6.60
C PHE A 199 15.28 6.36 6.26
N GLY A 200 16.50 6.22 6.80
CA GLY A 200 17.65 7.02 6.42
C GLY A 200 18.01 6.91 4.93
N ARG A 201 17.77 5.75 4.32
CA ARG A 201 17.96 5.57 2.86
C ARG A 201 16.90 6.32 2.04
N GLU A 202 15.67 6.40 2.53
CA GLU A 202 14.65 7.25 1.90
C GLU A 202 15.03 8.74 2.01
N ILE A 203 15.51 9.18 3.18
CA ILE A 203 16.01 10.56 3.35
C ILE A 203 17.15 10.88 2.37
N GLU A 204 18.09 9.95 2.19
CA GLU A 204 19.19 10.08 1.22
C GLU A 204 18.68 10.18 -0.22
N ASP A 205 17.66 9.40 -0.59
CA ASP A 205 17.02 9.49 -1.91
C ASP A 205 16.33 10.85 -2.11
N ILE A 206 15.57 11.32 -1.12
CA ILE A 206 14.78 12.56 -1.18
C ILE A 206 15.67 13.81 -1.28
N LEU A 207 16.78 13.84 -0.53
CA LEU A 207 17.59 15.05 -0.35
C LEU A 207 18.96 14.99 -1.00
N GLY A 208 19.55 13.79 -1.12
CA GLY A 208 20.93 13.59 -1.56
C GLY A 208 21.09 13.38 -3.06
N LYS A 209 20.03 12.96 -3.76
CA LYS A 209 20.08 12.67 -5.21
C LYS A 209 19.58 13.82 -6.07
N GLN A 210 20.02 13.85 -7.33
CA GLN A 210 19.50 14.76 -8.34
C GLN A 210 18.06 14.40 -8.71
N GLU A 211 17.27 15.36 -9.18
CA GLU A 211 15.82 15.22 -9.41
C GLU A 211 15.43 14.02 -10.29
N ALA A 212 16.25 13.71 -11.30
CA ALA A 212 16.02 12.60 -12.23
C ALA A 212 16.30 11.21 -11.61
N ASP A 213 17.05 11.17 -10.50
CA ASP A 213 17.53 9.94 -9.86
C ASP A 213 16.76 9.61 -8.55
N ARG A 214 15.82 10.48 -8.13
CA ARG A 214 15.02 10.29 -6.90
C ARG A 214 13.83 9.39 -7.15
N TYR A 215 13.63 8.37 -6.32
CA TYR A 215 12.47 7.48 -6.36
C TYR A 215 11.42 7.79 -5.29
N GLU A 216 11.82 8.35 -4.16
CA GLU A 216 10.94 8.65 -3.02
C GLU A 216 10.18 9.97 -3.22
N LYS A 217 9.33 10.01 -4.25
CA LYS A 217 8.54 11.18 -4.68
C LYS A 217 7.13 11.14 -4.11
N HIS A 218 7.02 11.23 -2.78
CA HIS A 218 5.74 11.26 -2.08
C HIS A 218 4.91 12.49 -2.44
N GLU A 219 3.59 12.34 -2.40
CA GLU A 219 2.62 13.43 -2.52
C GLU A 219 1.54 13.31 -1.45
N LYS A 220 0.87 14.42 -1.14
CA LYS A 220 -0.29 14.40 -0.25
C LYS A 220 -1.41 13.55 -0.84
N ALA A 221 -2.21 12.94 0.03
CA ALA A 221 -3.37 12.12 -0.32
C ALA A 221 -4.35 12.86 -1.25
N THR A 222 -4.48 14.17 -1.11
CA THR A 222 -5.33 15.01 -1.97
C THR A 222 -4.90 14.96 -3.44
N GLN A 223 -3.59 14.90 -3.74
CA GLN A 223 -3.11 14.79 -5.12
C GLN A 223 -3.43 13.43 -5.74
N TRP A 224 -3.33 12.35 -4.95
CA TRP A 224 -3.77 11.03 -5.38
C TRP A 224 -5.28 10.98 -5.63
N ILE A 225 -6.07 11.59 -4.75
CA ILE A 225 -7.52 11.73 -4.89
C ILE A 225 -7.89 12.52 -6.16
N ASP A 226 -7.23 13.65 -6.42
CA ASP A 226 -7.47 14.45 -7.62
C ASP A 226 -7.27 13.62 -8.90
N ARG A 227 -6.22 12.78 -8.94
CA ARG A 227 -5.98 11.88 -10.07
C ARG A 227 -7.01 10.77 -10.17
N LEU A 228 -7.38 10.13 -9.05
CA LEU A 228 -8.44 9.12 -9.01
C LEU A 228 -9.77 9.68 -9.55
N VAL A 229 -10.18 10.87 -9.10
CA VAL A 229 -11.41 11.54 -9.56
C VAL A 229 -11.33 11.91 -11.04
N LYS A 230 -10.18 12.45 -11.49
CA LYS A 230 -9.95 12.74 -12.92
C LYS A 230 -10.07 11.49 -13.79
N SER A 231 -9.64 10.34 -13.28
CA SER A 231 -9.79 9.03 -13.90
C SER A 231 -11.15 8.35 -13.62
N GLN A 232 -12.17 9.09 -13.18
CA GLN A 232 -13.54 8.61 -12.99
C GLN A 232 -13.73 7.56 -11.89
N PHE A 233 -12.85 7.52 -10.88
CA PHE A 233 -13.15 6.84 -9.62
C PHE A 233 -14.02 7.72 -8.72
N ASN A 234 -14.87 7.06 -7.94
CA ASN A 234 -15.56 7.67 -6.81
C ASN A 234 -14.73 7.45 -5.54
N ILE A 235 -14.81 8.41 -4.61
CA ILE A 235 -14.13 8.35 -3.32
C ILE A 235 -15.20 8.22 -2.22
N PRO A 236 -15.70 7.01 -1.95
CA PRO A 236 -16.71 6.80 -0.92
C PRO A 236 -16.12 7.06 0.47
N LYS A 237 -16.90 7.75 1.30
CA LYS A 237 -16.56 7.98 2.71
C LYS A 237 -17.02 6.79 3.55
N ASP A 238 -16.38 6.58 4.70
CA ASP A 238 -16.80 5.62 5.73
C ASP A 238 -16.80 4.13 5.34
N VAL A 239 -16.05 3.75 4.31
CA VAL A 239 -15.87 2.34 3.88
C VAL A 239 -14.89 1.58 4.78
N LEU A 240 -13.79 2.23 5.15
CA LEU A 240 -12.73 1.69 5.99
C LEU A 240 -13.15 1.79 7.44
N LYS A 241 -13.35 0.62 8.08
CA LYS A 241 -13.85 0.50 9.45
C LYS A 241 -12.85 -0.33 10.25
N LEU A 242 -12.22 0.25 11.27
CA LEU A 242 -11.37 -0.36 12.32
C LEU A 242 -10.87 0.78 13.26
N PRO A 243 -10.28 0.51 14.44
CA PRO A 243 -10.63 1.22 15.68
C PRO A 243 -10.26 2.71 15.77
N LEU A 244 -10.96 3.39 16.68
CA LEU A 244 -10.82 4.82 17.01
C LEU A 244 -9.54 5.17 17.78
N GLU A 245 -8.75 4.17 18.20
CA GLU A 245 -7.52 4.35 18.96
C GLU A 245 -6.41 3.43 18.47
N SER A 246 -5.22 4.00 18.34
CA SER A 246 -3.98 3.25 18.11
C SER A 246 -3.06 3.45 19.32
N HIS A 247 -2.06 2.58 19.48
CA HIS A 247 -1.03 2.74 20.50
C HIS A 247 -0.01 3.82 20.09
N LEU A 248 0.78 4.32 21.05
CA LEU A 248 1.91 5.25 20.81
C LEU A 248 1.52 6.62 20.23
N GLY A 249 0.29 7.08 20.50
CA GLY A 249 -0.13 8.45 20.17
C GLY A 249 -0.48 8.68 18.69
N VAL A 250 -0.54 7.64 17.86
CA VAL A 250 -1.01 7.76 16.47
C VAL A 250 -2.54 7.82 16.47
N LYS A 251 -3.10 8.92 15.97
CA LYS A 251 -4.55 9.14 15.84
C LYS A 251 -4.99 8.70 14.44
N MET A 252 -6.05 7.90 14.38
CA MET A 252 -6.59 7.34 13.15
C MET A 252 -7.98 7.90 12.91
N LYS A 253 -8.20 8.59 11.80
CA LYS A 253 -9.51 9.19 11.50
C LYS A 253 -9.71 9.46 10.02
N TYR A 254 -10.97 9.60 9.63
CA TYR A 254 -11.32 10.17 8.34
C TYR A 254 -11.01 11.66 8.26
N HIS A 255 -10.43 12.07 7.15
CA HIS A 255 -10.25 13.45 6.73
C HIS A 255 -11.37 13.85 5.78
N GLN A 256 -11.77 15.14 5.81
CA GLN A 256 -12.92 15.63 5.03
C GLN A 256 -12.71 15.49 3.52
N GLU A 257 -11.45 15.51 3.13
CA GLU A 257 -10.90 15.35 1.80
C GLU A 257 -11.11 13.95 1.21
N GLY A 258 -11.48 12.94 2.02
CA GLY A 258 -11.88 11.62 1.54
C GLY A 258 -10.86 10.49 1.73
N PHE A 259 -9.83 10.69 2.56
CA PHE A 259 -8.88 9.64 2.94
C PHE A 259 -8.94 9.34 4.44
N PHE A 260 -8.45 8.16 4.83
CA PHE A 260 -8.26 7.77 6.23
C PHE A 260 -6.81 8.01 6.64
N GLY A 261 -6.59 8.94 7.58
CA GLY A 261 -5.26 9.43 7.93
C GLY A 261 -4.73 8.85 9.24
N PHE A 262 -3.41 8.67 9.30
CA PHE A 262 -2.65 8.24 10.48
C PHE A 262 -1.76 9.39 10.92
N THR A 263 -2.14 10.04 12.01
CA THR A 263 -1.55 11.32 12.45
C THR A 263 -0.80 11.14 13.76
N TYR A 264 0.45 11.60 13.82
CA TYR A 264 1.21 11.72 15.06
C TYR A 264 1.43 13.20 15.36
N GLU A 265 1.06 13.62 16.56
CA GLU A 265 0.98 15.05 16.91
C GLU A 265 0.12 15.82 15.88
N GLU A 266 0.74 16.70 15.09
CA GLU A 266 0.08 17.51 14.05
C GLU A 266 0.35 17.00 12.62
N GLU A 267 1.20 15.99 12.45
CA GLU A 267 1.61 15.48 11.14
C GLU A 267 0.82 14.23 10.76
N THR A 268 0.03 14.30 9.70
CA THR A 268 -0.58 13.12 9.07
C THR A 268 0.48 12.43 8.21
N VAL A 269 1.12 11.41 8.76
CA VAL A 269 2.27 10.71 8.15
C VAL A 269 1.84 9.81 6.99
N LEU A 270 0.74 9.07 7.15
CA LEU A 270 0.28 8.08 6.19
C LEU A 270 -1.21 8.25 5.91
N ALA A 271 -1.62 7.95 4.68
CA ALA A 271 -3.02 7.95 4.28
C ALA A 271 -3.40 6.64 3.60
N VAL A 272 -4.64 6.20 3.84
CA VAL A 272 -5.30 5.15 3.07
C VAL A 272 -6.44 5.79 2.28
N ILE A 273 -6.46 5.57 0.97
CA ILE A 273 -7.48 6.08 0.05
C ILE A 273 -8.22 4.87 -0.52
N TYR A 274 -9.54 4.87 -0.41
CA TYR A 274 -10.41 3.86 -1.01
C TYR A 274 -11.18 4.50 -2.16
N ALA A 275 -11.12 3.86 -3.33
CA ALA A 275 -11.77 4.33 -4.55
C ALA A 275 -12.56 3.19 -5.24
N ASN A 276 -13.62 3.50 -6.00
CA ASN A 276 -14.37 2.53 -6.83
C ASN A 276 -14.93 3.12 -8.14
#